data_AF-A0A1E7FX09-F1
#
_entry.id   AF-A0A1E7FX09-F1
#
_cell.length_a   1.000
_cell.length_b   1.000
_cell.length_c   1.000
_cell.angle_alpha   90.00
_cell.angle_beta   90.00
_cell.angle_gamma   90.00
#
_symmetry.space_group_name_H-M   'P 1'
#
loop_
_entity.id
_entity.type
_entity.pdbx_description
1 polymer ?
#
loop_
_entity_poly.entity_id
_entity_poly.type
_entity_poly.pdbx_seq_one_letter_code
_entity_poly.pdbx_strand_id
1 'polypeptide(L)'
;MSFSTKYCWVANLKKGTFLANSRESVRVMGVLTAVAEIPDDDQALLAPLMMRPRCRHNNMSSTNHDIKSTKRSPLTSSVSSETTNDDRFLSVTMDDGTDSINFWAPERMVKSPSLTLEIGKTYDCMIKLRQSSSAKKWFAETLILIRSPIDEQCRWMELSHHDQQSRSQSSKLQYSNLSHKLGFPVRRRNATEIHRLIRLHAQSQQHRQHQQKQHQHQLKRSNQSKQKRNVYPRWKQNQQRQSLQQHSSNNNNSDTSKKYPSPKSSPPPTQHLEGILLEDLATVLQKPQREIQEMTEELQLDGKIYQNERGEYLPI
;
A
#
# COMPACT_ATOMS: atom_id res chain seq x y z
N MET A 1 16.43 -5.18 23.40
CA MET A 1 17.44 -4.87 22.37
C MET A 1 16.70 -4.36 21.14
N SER A 2 16.97 -3.15 20.67
CA SER A 2 16.28 -2.55 19.52
C SER A 2 16.86 -3.08 18.20
N PHE A 3 16.02 -3.56 17.28
CA PHE A 3 16.43 -3.88 15.92
C PHE A 3 16.38 -2.60 15.08
N SER A 4 17.51 -2.20 14.51
CA SER A 4 17.58 -1.05 13.61
C SER A 4 17.29 -1.51 12.20
N THR A 5 16.11 -1.16 11.68
CA THR A 5 15.76 -1.34 10.27
C THR A 5 16.19 -0.11 9.51
N LYS A 6 17.10 -0.26 8.54
CA LYS A 6 17.48 0.81 7.62
C LYS A 6 16.64 0.72 6.35
N TYR A 7 16.28 1.86 5.81
CA TYR A 7 15.55 2.01 4.56
C TYR A 7 16.54 2.57 3.54
N CYS A 8 16.70 1.92 2.38
CA CYS A 8 17.57 2.48 1.36
C CYS A 8 17.21 2.03 -0.05
N TRP A 9 17.56 2.90 -1.00
CA TRP A 9 17.68 2.56 -2.42
C TRP A 9 18.80 1.54 -2.63
N VAL A 10 18.64 0.67 -3.63
CA VAL A 10 19.59 -0.38 -3.98
C VAL A 10 20.95 0.22 -4.37
N ALA A 11 20.97 1.34 -5.09
CA ALA A 11 22.22 2.04 -5.42
C ALA A 11 23.03 2.47 -4.17
N ASN A 12 22.38 2.65 -3.02
CA ASN A 12 23.05 2.99 -1.76
C ASN A 12 23.63 1.76 -1.05
N LEU A 13 23.10 0.55 -1.32
CA LEU A 13 23.62 -0.69 -0.74
C LEU A 13 25.06 -0.97 -1.16
N LYS A 14 25.39 -0.71 -2.43
CA LYS A 14 26.74 -0.92 -2.98
C LYS A 14 27.76 0.08 -2.45
N LYS A 15 27.32 1.27 -2.02
CA LYS A 15 28.17 2.35 -1.50
C LYS A 15 28.40 2.24 0.02
N GLY A 16 27.50 1.59 0.74
CA GLY A 16 27.57 1.48 2.19
C GLY A 16 28.63 0.48 2.67
N THR A 17 29.37 0.84 3.70
CA THR A 17 30.20 -0.10 4.48
C THR A 17 29.31 -0.93 5.39
N PHE A 18 28.53 -1.86 4.83
CA PHE A 18 27.81 -2.84 5.64
C PHE A 18 28.82 -3.83 6.23
N LEU A 19 28.95 -3.81 7.56
CA LEU A 19 29.72 -4.80 8.29
C LEU A 19 28.98 -6.14 8.18
N ALA A 20 29.67 -7.16 7.68
CA ALA A 20 29.05 -8.47 7.63
C ALA A 20 28.83 -8.98 9.06
N ASN A 21 27.70 -9.65 9.30
CA ASN A 21 27.22 -10.06 10.62
C ASN A 21 26.72 -8.91 11.52
N SER A 22 26.54 -7.70 10.98
CA SER A 22 25.74 -6.70 11.69
C SER A 22 24.32 -7.27 11.87
N ARG A 23 23.66 -6.89 12.98
CA ARG A 23 22.24 -7.24 13.19
C ARG A 23 21.31 -6.39 12.33
N GLU A 24 21.85 -5.61 11.39
CA GLU A 24 21.10 -4.66 10.59
C GLU A 24 20.39 -5.40 9.47
N SER A 25 19.06 -5.28 9.46
CA SER A 25 18.23 -5.66 8.32
C SER A 25 17.94 -4.40 7.53
N VAL A 26 17.92 -4.53 6.21
CA VAL A 26 17.70 -3.45 5.29
C VAL A 26 16.42 -3.70 4.53
N ARG A 27 15.52 -2.72 4.55
CA ARG A 27 14.31 -2.74 3.76
C ARG A 27 14.61 -2.24 2.36
N VAL A 28 14.31 -3.07 1.38
CA VAL A 28 14.39 -2.76 -0.05
C VAL A 28 13.02 -2.98 -0.69
N MET A 29 12.75 -2.24 -1.74
CA MET A 29 11.56 -2.39 -2.54
C MET A 29 11.95 -2.29 -4.00
N GLY A 30 11.27 -3.02 -4.87
CA GLY A 30 11.60 -3.04 -6.29
C GLY A 30 10.75 -4.01 -7.07
N VAL A 31 10.90 -3.94 -8.38
CA VAL A 31 10.29 -4.86 -9.33
C VAL A 31 11.12 -6.13 -9.38
N LEU A 32 10.48 -7.29 -9.25
CA LEU A 32 11.15 -8.57 -9.43
C LEU A 32 11.52 -8.75 -10.90
N THR A 33 12.81 -8.97 -11.19
CA THR A 33 13.30 -9.10 -12.57
C THR A 33 13.75 -10.51 -12.91
N ALA A 34 14.22 -11.29 -11.92
CA ALA A 34 14.63 -12.68 -12.15
C ALA A 34 14.53 -13.53 -10.87
N VAL A 35 14.26 -14.82 -11.07
CA VAL A 35 14.38 -15.88 -10.05
C VAL A 35 15.16 -17.02 -10.68
N ALA A 36 16.24 -17.46 -10.03
CA ALA A 36 17.10 -18.52 -10.51
C ALA A 36 17.41 -19.53 -9.40
N GLU A 37 17.55 -20.79 -9.78
CA GLU A 37 18.06 -21.82 -8.88
C GLU A 37 19.56 -21.58 -8.61
N ILE A 38 19.96 -21.80 -7.36
CA ILE A 38 21.36 -21.69 -6.95
C ILE A 38 22.01 -23.06 -7.16
N PRO A 39 23.16 -23.15 -7.86
CA PRO A 39 23.87 -24.41 -8.04
C PRO A 39 24.15 -25.11 -6.70
N ASP A 40 24.08 -26.45 -6.69
CA ASP A 40 24.23 -27.23 -5.45
C ASP A 40 25.55 -26.97 -4.71
N ASP A 41 26.63 -26.70 -5.46
CA ASP A 41 27.94 -26.34 -4.91
C ASP A 41 27.89 -25.07 -4.05
N ASP A 42 27.10 -24.07 -4.48
CA ASP A 42 26.90 -22.82 -3.74
C ASP A 42 25.94 -23.01 -2.55
N GLN A 43 25.01 -23.97 -2.64
CA GLN A 43 24.11 -24.31 -1.53
C GLN A 43 24.84 -25.06 -0.40
N ALA A 44 25.82 -25.91 -0.73
CA ALA A 44 26.64 -26.60 0.28
C ALA A 44 27.37 -25.61 1.21
N LEU A 45 27.75 -24.44 0.69
CA LEU A 45 28.38 -23.36 1.47
C LEU A 45 27.42 -22.71 2.48
N LEU A 46 26.11 -22.97 2.43
CA LEU A 46 25.10 -22.39 3.34
C LEU A 46 24.81 -23.23 4.57
N ALA A 47 25.16 -24.52 4.56
CA ALA A 47 24.86 -25.44 5.67
C ALA A 47 25.29 -24.89 7.06
N PRO A 48 26.43 -24.18 7.21
CA PRO A 48 26.82 -23.59 8.50
C PRO A 48 25.98 -22.38 8.92
N LEU A 49 25.38 -21.64 7.97
CA LEU A 49 24.57 -20.45 8.24
C LEU A 49 23.10 -20.78 8.54
N MET A 50 22.67 -21.98 8.14
CA MET A 50 21.36 -22.55 8.42
C MET A 50 21.20 -23.01 9.88
N MET A 51 22.19 -22.75 10.75
CA MET A 51 22.15 -23.12 12.17
C MET A 51 20.79 -22.78 12.76
N ARG A 52 20.03 -23.87 12.95
CA ARG A 52 18.65 -23.91 13.41
C ARG A 52 18.48 -22.92 14.56
N PRO A 53 17.35 -22.22 14.67
CA PRO A 53 17.03 -21.53 15.92
C PRO A 53 17.32 -22.54 17.02
N ARG A 54 18.28 -22.22 17.90
CA ARG A 54 18.56 -23.04 19.08
C ARG A 54 17.30 -22.91 19.93
N CYS A 55 16.29 -23.71 19.61
CA CYS A 55 15.23 -24.05 20.51
C CYS A 55 15.95 -24.75 21.65
N ARG A 56 16.42 -23.96 22.63
CA ARG A 56 16.66 -24.46 23.98
C ARG A 56 15.29 -24.96 24.43
N HIS A 57 14.97 -26.19 24.09
CA HIS A 57 14.06 -26.98 24.91
C HIS A 57 14.76 -27.07 26.25
N ASN A 58 14.39 -26.15 27.14
CA ASN A 58 14.61 -26.32 28.56
C ASN A 58 13.77 -27.53 28.97
N ASN A 59 14.29 -28.74 28.75
CA ASN A 59 13.87 -29.91 29.52
C ASN A 59 14.40 -29.71 30.95
N MET A 60 13.73 -28.84 31.71
CA MET A 60 13.72 -28.95 33.16
C MET A 60 12.70 -30.03 33.53
N SER A 61 13.12 -31.28 33.37
CA SER A 61 12.52 -32.41 34.07
C SER A 61 13.63 -33.04 34.89
N SER A 62 13.85 -32.45 36.06
CA SER A 62 14.49 -33.13 37.18
C SER A 62 13.50 -34.16 37.70
N THR A 63 13.84 -35.45 37.63
CA THR A 63 14.08 -36.28 38.83
C THR A 63 14.59 -37.67 38.44
N ASN A 64 15.82 -37.93 38.90
CA ASN A 64 16.45 -39.19 39.32
C ASN A 64 15.85 -40.53 38.88
N HIS A 65 16.68 -41.36 38.23
CA HIS A 65 16.95 -42.72 38.69
C HIS A 65 18.30 -43.23 38.14
N ASP A 66 19.14 -43.68 39.07
CA ASP A 66 20.36 -44.47 38.88
C ASP A 66 20.10 -45.72 38.03
N ILE A 67 20.77 -45.87 36.87
CA ILE A 67 21.07 -47.20 36.30
C ILE A 67 22.44 -47.20 35.59
N LYS A 68 23.25 -48.16 36.06
CA LYS A 68 24.57 -48.65 35.65
C LYS A 68 24.96 -48.51 34.17
N SER A 69 26.19 -47.99 34.02
CA SER A 69 27.15 -48.18 32.93
C SER A 69 27.00 -49.50 32.15
N THR A 70 26.55 -49.40 30.89
CA THR A 70 26.71 -50.45 29.89
C THR A 70 27.46 -49.87 28.70
N LYS A 71 28.66 -50.41 28.45
CA LYS A 71 29.51 -50.11 27.28
C LYS A 71 28.71 -50.29 25.99
N ARG A 72 28.50 -49.22 25.24
CA ARG A 72 27.94 -49.27 23.87
C ARG A 72 29.05 -49.14 22.84
N SER A 73 29.11 -50.13 21.96
CA SER A 73 29.92 -50.20 20.75
C SER A 73 29.56 -49.09 19.76
N PRO A 74 30.49 -48.66 18.89
CA PRO A 74 30.22 -47.63 17.89
C PRO A 74 29.38 -48.24 16.75
N LEU A 75 28.10 -47.91 16.72
CA LEU A 75 27.23 -48.16 15.56
C LEU A 75 27.55 -47.10 14.50
N THR A 76 28.17 -47.54 13.41
CA THR A 76 28.26 -46.80 12.15
C THR A 76 26.87 -46.74 11.51
N SER A 77 26.03 -45.82 11.97
CA SER A 77 24.79 -45.50 11.26
C SER A 77 25.14 -44.59 10.08
N SER A 78 25.14 -45.14 8.87
CA SER A 78 25.07 -44.38 7.62
C SER A 78 23.75 -43.61 7.61
N VAL A 79 23.80 -42.39 8.14
CA VAL A 79 22.70 -41.42 8.03
C VAL A 79 22.65 -41.01 6.56
N SER A 80 21.80 -41.66 5.78
CA SER A 80 21.29 -41.10 4.54
C SER A 80 20.53 -39.83 4.91
N SER A 81 21.22 -38.69 4.84
CA SER A 81 20.64 -37.38 5.02
C SER A 81 19.68 -37.13 3.85
N GLU A 82 18.45 -37.59 3.98
CA GLU A 82 17.32 -36.98 3.31
C GLU A 82 17.31 -35.51 3.75
N THR A 83 18.00 -34.68 2.98
CA THR A 83 17.90 -33.24 3.07
C THR A 83 16.48 -32.91 2.67
N THR A 84 15.62 -32.75 3.68
CA THR A 84 14.28 -32.22 3.50
C THR A 84 14.40 -30.96 2.65
N ASN A 85 13.66 -30.87 1.54
CA ASN A 85 13.69 -29.77 0.56
C ASN A 85 13.52 -28.35 1.17
N ASP A 86 13.21 -28.26 2.46
CA ASP A 86 12.99 -27.03 3.22
C ASP A 86 14.22 -26.11 3.34
N ASP A 87 15.43 -26.61 3.09
CA ASP A 87 16.68 -25.85 3.25
C ASP A 87 17.22 -25.23 1.94
N ARG A 88 16.51 -25.41 0.82
CA ARG A 88 16.95 -24.86 -0.47
C ARG A 88 16.73 -23.36 -0.57
N PHE A 89 17.64 -22.67 -1.27
CA PHE A 89 17.53 -21.24 -1.56
C PHE A 89 17.43 -20.97 -3.06
N LEU A 90 16.74 -19.89 -3.40
CA LEU A 90 16.67 -19.34 -4.75
C LEU A 90 17.32 -17.97 -4.79
N SER A 91 18.01 -17.66 -5.88
CA SER A 91 18.56 -16.35 -6.16
C SER A 91 17.48 -15.47 -6.78
N VAL A 92 17.15 -14.39 -6.09
CA VAL A 92 16.10 -13.43 -6.46
C VAL A 92 16.77 -12.10 -6.83
N THR A 93 16.38 -11.55 -7.98
CA THR A 93 16.87 -10.26 -8.47
C THR A 93 15.73 -9.24 -8.45
N MET A 94 15.95 -8.11 -7.77
CA MET A 94 15.02 -6.98 -7.77
C MET A 94 15.70 -5.71 -8.27
N ASP A 95 14.92 -4.88 -8.96
CA ASP A 95 15.33 -3.59 -9.50
C ASP A 95 14.41 -2.48 -8.98
N ASP A 96 15.00 -1.45 -8.37
CA ASP A 96 14.26 -0.29 -7.84
C ASP A 96 14.29 0.93 -8.77
N GLY A 97 14.83 0.77 -9.98
CA GLY A 97 15.06 1.84 -10.96
C GLY A 97 16.31 2.67 -10.70
N THR A 98 16.98 2.49 -9.55
CA THR A 98 18.28 3.09 -9.26
C THR A 98 19.42 2.11 -9.51
N ASP A 99 19.21 0.83 -9.18
CA ASP A 99 20.14 -0.28 -9.42
C ASP A 99 19.43 -1.62 -9.17
N SER A 100 20.08 -2.73 -9.52
CA SER A 100 19.58 -4.08 -9.22
C SER A 100 20.37 -4.75 -8.09
N ILE A 101 19.67 -5.58 -7.31
CA ILE A 101 20.24 -6.39 -6.24
C ILE A 101 19.85 -7.85 -6.39
N ASN A 102 20.85 -8.72 -6.18
CA ASN A 102 20.69 -10.15 -6.04
C ASN A 102 20.73 -10.53 -4.56
N PHE A 103 19.72 -11.27 -4.10
CA PHE A 103 19.66 -11.81 -2.74
C PHE A 103 19.08 -13.22 -2.75
N TRP A 104 19.33 -13.98 -1.69
CA TRP A 104 18.92 -15.37 -1.57
C TRP A 104 17.67 -15.47 -0.70
N ALA A 105 16.63 -16.10 -1.21
CA ALA A 105 15.38 -16.31 -0.51
C ALA A 105 15.12 -17.82 -0.32
N PRO A 106 14.65 -18.28 0.85
CA PRO A 106 14.29 -19.68 1.04
C PRO A 106 13.26 -20.13 0.01
N GLU A 107 13.43 -21.32 -0.56
CA GLU A 107 12.52 -21.85 -1.58
C GLU A 107 11.07 -21.89 -1.08
N ARG A 108 10.86 -22.26 0.19
CA ARG A 108 9.54 -22.22 0.83
C ARG A 108 8.90 -20.82 0.90
N MET A 109 9.70 -19.76 0.93
CA MET A 109 9.19 -18.38 0.89
C MET A 109 8.77 -18.01 -0.54
N VAL A 110 9.52 -18.51 -1.53
CA VAL A 110 9.33 -18.17 -2.94
C VAL A 110 8.23 -19.01 -3.61
N LYS A 111 8.12 -20.27 -3.23
CA LYS A 111 7.14 -21.24 -3.74
C LYS A 111 5.99 -21.46 -2.74
N SER A 112 5.76 -20.49 -1.85
CA SER A 112 4.64 -20.57 -0.89
C SER A 112 3.31 -20.48 -1.64
N PRO A 113 2.29 -21.28 -1.30
CA PRO A 113 0.94 -21.14 -1.87
C PRO A 113 0.34 -19.75 -1.63
N SER A 114 0.78 -19.05 -0.58
CA SER A 114 0.33 -17.69 -0.26
C SER A 114 1.07 -16.59 -1.01
N LEU A 115 2.21 -16.91 -1.64
CA LEU A 115 3.09 -15.96 -2.32
C LEU A 115 3.74 -16.63 -3.53
N THR A 116 3.06 -16.61 -4.67
CA THR A 116 3.69 -16.94 -5.96
C THR A 116 4.49 -15.73 -6.42
N LEU A 117 5.81 -15.89 -6.57
CA LEU A 117 6.62 -14.82 -7.17
C LEU A 117 6.34 -14.70 -8.67
N GLU A 118 6.05 -13.48 -9.11
CA GLU A 118 5.76 -13.15 -10.50
C GLU A 118 6.73 -12.06 -10.98
N ILE A 119 7.49 -12.35 -12.04
CA ILE A 119 8.39 -11.37 -12.67
C ILE A 119 7.57 -10.16 -13.15
N GLY A 120 8.08 -8.96 -12.91
CA GLY A 120 7.42 -7.70 -13.24
C GLY A 120 6.49 -7.17 -12.15
N LYS A 121 6.31 -7.88 -11.03
CA LYS A 121 5.58 -7.36 -9.87
C LYS A 121 6.50 -6.67 -8.87
N THR A 122 5.95 -5.73 -8.11
CA THR A 122 6.67 -4.99 -7.08
C THR A 122 6.58 -5.70 -5.73
N TYR A 123 7.73 -5.87 -5.08
CA TYR A 123 7.84 -6.50 -3.78
C TYR A 123 8.49 -5.57 -2.76
N ASP A 124 8.07 -5.69 -1.51
CA ASP A 124 8.71 -5.12 -0.33
C ASP A 124 9.46 -6.24 0.39
N CYS A 125 10.77 -6.07 0.58
CA CYS A 125 11.63 -7.11 1.09
C CYS A 125 12.51 -6.59 2.22
N MET A 126 12.58 -7.33 3.31
CA MET A 126 13.63 -7.16 4.31
C MET A 126 14.76 -8.11 3.97
N ILE A 127 15.96 -7.57 3.72
CA ILE A 127 17.16 -8.34 3.45
C ILE A 127 18.22 -8.12 4.53
N LYS A 128 19.08 -9.12 4.73
CA LYS A 128 20.17 -9.06 5.69
C LYS A 128 21.46 -9.57 5.10
N LEU A 129 22.55 -8.82 5.29
CA LEU A 129 23.87 -9.22 4.82
C LEU A 129 24.46 -10.25 5.79
N ARG A 130 24.70 -11.47 5.29
CA ARG A 130 25.44 -12.50 6.05
C ARG A 130 26.74 -12.81 5.33
N GLN A 131 27.76 -13.15 6.10
CA GLN A 131 28.99 -13.70 5.56
C GLN A 131 28.92 -15.22 5.65
N SER A 132 28.96 -15.90 4.50
CA SER A 132 29.24 -17.33 4.47
C SER A 132 30.68 -17.50 4.03
N SER A 133 31.49 -18.20 4.84
CA SER A 133 32.93 -18.40 4.61
C SER A 133 33.65 -17.08 4.25
N SER A 134 33.90 -16.85 2.97
CA SER A 134 34.59 -15.68 2.39
C SER A 134 33.67 -14.71 1.65
N ALA A 135 32.43 -15.09 1.34
CA ALA A 135 31.51 -14.30 0.53
C ALA A 135 30.43 -13.62 1.39
N LYS A 136 30.17 -12.34 1.11
CA LYS A 136 29.03 -11.62 1.65
C LYS A 136 27.84 -11.80 0.71
N LYS A 137 26.71 -12.28 1.24
CA LYS A 137 25.47 -12.49 0.48
C LYS A 137 24.29 -11.88 1.23
N TRP A 138 23.35 -11.32 0.49
CA TRP A 138 22.09 -10.83 1.03
C TRP A 138 21.10 -11.97 1.15
N PHE A 139 20.40 -12.06 2.28
CA PHE A 139 19.37 -13.06 2.53
C PHE A 139 18.04 -12.38 2.83
N ALA A 140 16.96 -12.83 2.19
CA ALA A 140 15.62 -12.38 2.50
C ALA A 140 15.18 -12.89 3.88
N GLU A 141 14.75 -11.96 4.74
CA GLU A 141 14.04 -12.25 5.98
C GLU A 141 12.53 -12.21 5.75
N THR A 142 12.05 -11.28 4.93
CA THR A 142 10.64 -11.17 4.52
C THR A 142 10.53 -10.84 3.05
N LEU A 143 9.43 -11.23 2.43
CA LEU A 143 9.09 -10.88 1.06
C LEU A 143 7.58 -10.70 0.96
N ILE A 144 7.14 -9.52 0.54
CA ILE A 144 5.72 -9.12 0.55
C ILE A 144 5.37 -8.56 -0.82
N LEU A 145 4.38 -9.16 -1.49
CA LEU A 145 3.84 -8.65 -2.75
C LEU A 145 3.03 -7.37 -2.50
N ILE A 146 3.32 -6.32 -3.26
CA ILE A 146 2.55 -5.07 -3.23
C ILE A 146 1.53 -5.11 -4.36
N ARG A 147 0.26 -5.28 -3.99
CA ARG A 147 -0.84 -5.48 -4.96
C ARG A 147 -1.45 -4.18 -5.48
N SER A 148 -1.40 -3.13 -4.67
CA SER A 148 -2.06 -1.85 -4.96
C SER A 148 -1.04 -0.82 -5.46
N PRO A 149 -1.31 -0.15 -6.59
CA PRO A 149 -0.48 0.97 -7.05
C PRO A 149 -0.40 2.12 -6.03
N ILE A 150 -1.44 2.27 -5.19
CA ILE A 150 -1.45 3.28 -4.12
C ILE A 150 -0.47 2.87 -3.02
N ASP A 151 -0.49 1.61 -2.60
CA ASP A 151 0.44 1.10 -1.58
C ASP A 151 1.88 1.17 -2.08
N GLU A 152 2.09 0.87 -3.36
CA GLU A 152 3.39 1.02 -4.01
C GLU A 152 3.89 2.45 -3.93
N GLN A 153 3.07 3.45 -4.30
CA GLN A 153 3.43 4.86 -4.17
C GLN A 153 3.72 5.23 -2.71
N CYS A 154 2.90 4.79 -1.76
CA CYS A 154 3.11 5.02 -0.33
C CYS A 154 4.47 4.51 0.15
N ARG A 155 4.83 3.27 -0.19
CA ARG A 155 6.09 2.66 0.21
C ARG A 155 7.31 3.34 -0.42
N TRP A 156 7.23 3.74 -1.69
CA TRP A 156 8.30 4.53 -2.32
C TRP A 156 8.56 5.86 -1.61
N MET A 157 7.50 6.51 -1.13
CA MET A 157 7.63 7.74 -0.34
C MET A 157 8.25 7.50 1.03
N GLU A 158 7.87 6.41 1.72
CA GLU A 158 8.46 6.02 3.00
C GLU A 158 9.98 5.82 2.88
N LEU A 159 10.42 5.09 1.85
CA LEU A 159 11.84 4.86 1.56
C LEU A 159 12.60 6.17 1.31
N SER A 160 11.97 7.12 0.61
CA SER A 160 12.56 8.41 0.27
C SER A 160 12.78 9.32 1.48
N HIS A 161 11.88 9.28 2.48
CA HIS A 161 11.95 10.16 3.65
C HIS A 161 13.02 9.73 4.65
N HIS A 162 13.27 8.43 4.78
CA HIS A 162 14.14 7.91 5.82
C HIS A 162 15.64 8.16 5.57
N ASP A 163 16.08 8.21 4.30
CA ASP A 163 17.48 8.55 3.94
C ASP A 163 17.81 10.00 4.38
N GLN A 164 16.83 10.92 4.34
CA GLN A 164 17.06 12.33 4.69
C GLN A 164 17.25 12.57 6.19
N GLN A 165 16.50 11.86 7.06
CA GLN A 165 16.62 12.04 8.51
C GLN A 165 17.99 11.55 9.02
N SER A 166 18.48 10.44 8.49
CA SER A 166 19.77 9.87 8.90
C SER A 166 20.98 10.77 8.60
N ARG A 167 20.92 11.57 7.53
CA ARG A 167 22.00 12.51 7.14
C ARG A 167 21.94 13.86 7.85
N SER A 168 20.78 14.22 8.41
CA SER A 168 20.53 15.54 8.98
C SER A 168 21.15 15.77 10.38
N GLN A 169 21.76 14.75 11.00
CA GLN A 169 22.45 14.93 12.29
C GLN A 169 23.93 15.30 12.18
N SER A 170 24.55 15.28 10.98
CA SER A 170 26.01 15.56 10.86
C SER A 170 26.42 16.67 9.88
N SER A 171 25.54 17.24 9.06
CA SER A 171 25.93 18.43 8.26
C SER A 171 24.74 19.32 7.87
N LYS A 172 24.63 20.47 8.54
CA LYS A 172 23.57 21.46 8.31
C LYS A 172 23.86 22.41 7.13
N LEU A 173 24.96 22.23 6.40
CA LEU A 173 25.37 23.12 5.31
C LEU A 173 26.09 22.27 4.26
N GLN A 174 25.58 22.21 3.01
CA GLN A 174 26.30 21.92 1.74
C GLN A 174 25.59 21.06 0.67
N TYR A 175 24.26 20.92 0.62
CA TYR A 175 23.64 20.18 -0.49
C TYR A 175 22.43 20.87 -1.11
N SER A 176 22.67 21.92 -1.91
CA SER A 176 21.65 22.56 -2.78
C SER A 176 21.85 22.36 -4.28
N ASN A 177 22.99 21.85 -4.78
CA ASN A 177 23.32 21.99 -6.21
C ASN A 177 23.43 20.70 -7.05
N LEU A 178 23.37 19.50 -6.46
CA LEU A 178 23.45 18.24 -7.22
C LEU A 178 22.10 17.55 -7.47
N SER A 179 21.05 17.94 -6.73
CA SER A 179 19.70 17.37 -6.80
C SER A 179 18.84 17.92 -7.93
N HIS A 180 19.32 18.91 -8.69
CA HIS A 180 18.62 19.51 -9.83
C HIS A 180 18.78 18.73 -11.15
N LYS A 181 19.61 17.66 -11.19
CA LYS A 181 20.10 17.07 -12.46
C LYS A 181 19.54 15.68 -12.81
N LEU A 182 18.77 15.04 -11.94
CA LEU A 182 18.20 13.70 -12.17
C LEU A 182 16.68 13.80 -12.01
N GLY A 183 15.97 13.90 -13.13
CA GLY A 183 14.56 14.26 -13.27
C GLY A 183 13.53 13.26 -12.72
N PHE A 184 13.68 12.80 -11.47
CA PHE A 184 12.59 12.29 -10.66
C PHE A 184 12.10 13.40 -9.71
N PRO A 185 10.82 13.44 -9.32
CA PRO A 185 10.26 14.52 -8.54
C PRO A 185 10.77 14.47 -7.09
N VAL A 186 12.03 14.86 -6.87
CA VAL A 186 12.52 15.28 -5.56
C VAL A 186 12.07 16.73 -5.36
N ARG A 187 10.77 16.91 -5.20
CA ARG A 187 10.27 18.05 -4.44
C ARG A 187 9.62 17.48 -3.20
N ARG A 188 10.01 18.04 -2.06
CA ARG A 188 9.20 18.16 -0.85
C ARG A 188 7.75 18.39 -1.26
N ARG A 189 7.00 17.32 -1.46
CA ARG A 189 5.62 17.34 -1.06
C ARG A 189 5.68 16.87 0.36
N ASN A 190 5.41 17.79 1.28
CA ASN A 190 5.04 17.42 2.63
C ASN A 190 4.09 16.21 2.52
N ALA A 191 4.17 15.22 3.41
CA ALA A 191 3.17 14.15 3.48
C ALA A 191 1.74 14.71 3.34
N THR A 192 1.49 15.94 3.84
CA THR A 192 0.28 16.72 3.61
C THR A 192 -0.04 17.04 2.13
N GLU A 193 0.94 17.41 1.30
CA GLU A 193 0.73 17.66 -0.14
C GLU A 193 0.52 16.37 -0.93
N ILE A 194 1.18 15.27 -0.57
CA ILE A 194 0.94 13.99 -1.23
C ILE A 194 -0.42 13.44 -0.81
N HIS A 195 -0.75 13.50 0.48
CA HIS A 195 -2.09 13.21 0.98
C HIS A 195 -3.15 14.11 0.32
N ARG A 196 -2.85 15.40 0.09
CA ARG A 196 -3.73 16.32 -0.66
C ARG A 196 -3.92 15.83 -2.10
N LEU A 197 -2.90 15.31 -2.76
CA LEU A 197 -3.02 14.83 -4.13
C LEU A 197 -3.73 13.49 -4.23
N ILE A 198 -3.50 12.58 -3.29
CA ILE A 198 -4.26 11.34 -3.14
C ILE A 198 -5.75 11.70 -2.95
N ARG A 199 -6.05 12.66 -2.06
CA ARG A 199 -7.41 13.17 -1.84
C ARG A 199 -7.99 13.80 -3.10
N LEU A 200 -7.26 14.67 -3.80
CA LEU A 200 -7.72 15.29 -5.05
C LEU A 200 -7.95 14.27 -6.16
N HIS A 201 -7.11 13.25 -6.27
CA HIS A 201 -7.30 12.16 -7.22
C HIS A 201 -8.53 11.32 -6.87
N ALA A 202 -8.72 10.96 -5.59
CA ALA A 202 -9.92 10.27 -5.12
C ALA A 202 -11.20 11.07 -5.40
N GLN A 203 -11.19 12.39 -5.14
CA GLN A 203 -12.29 13.29 -5.48
C GLN A 203 -12.56 13.35 -6.98
N SER A 204 -11.52 13.40 -7.81
CA SER A 204 -11.66 13.36 -9.27
C SER A 204 -12.28 12.06 -9.76
N GLN A 205 -11.94 10.92 -9.15
CA GLN A 205 -12.54 9.62 -9.47
C GLN A 205 -14.02 9.58 -9.07
N GLN A 206 -14.36 10.04 -7.86
CA GLN A 206 -15.75 10.15 -7.43
C GLN A 206 -16.58 11.06 -8.34
N HIS A 207 -16.01 12.19 -8.77
CA HIS A 207 -16.67 13.11 -9.70
C HIS A 207 -16.95 12.46 -11.06
N ARG A 208 -15.99 11.71 -11.62
CA ARG A 208 -16.20 10.95 -12.86
C ARG A 208 -17.30 9.91 -12.73
N GLN A 209 -17.35 9.17 -11.62
CA GLN A 209 -18.42 8.21 -11.36
C GLN A 209 -19.79 8.91 -11.24
N HIS A 210 -19.85 10.07 -10.58
CA HIS A 210 -21.08 10.85 -10.47
C HIS A 210 -21.56 11.35 -11.84
N GLN A 211 -20.67 11.88 -12.68
CA GLN A 211 -20.99 12.29 -14.05
C GLN A 211 -21.53 11.11 -14.89
N GLN A 212 -20.92 9.93 -14.78
CA GLN A 212 -21.42 8.73 -15.45
C GLN A 212 -22.83 8.35 -15.00
N LYS A 213 -23.12 8.40 -13.68
CA LYS A 213 -24.46 8.14 -13.14
C LYS A 213 -25.49 9.16 -13.65
N GLN A 214 -25.14 10.45 -13.68
CA GLN A 214 -26.02 11.49 -14.22
C GLN A 214 -26.32 11.25 -15.71
N HIS A 215 -25.30 10.90 -16.50
CA HIS A 215 -25.47 10.59 -17.91
C HIS A 215 -26.41 9.39 -18.13
N GLN A 216 -26.25 8.32 -17.34
CA GLN A 216 -27.17 7.18 -17.38
C GLN A 216 -28.61 7.55 -17.01
N HIS A 217 -28.81 8.41 -16.01
CA HIS A 217 -30.15 8.89 -15.64
C HIS A 217 -30.80 9.71 -16.75
N GLN A 218 -30.04 10.56 -17.45
CA GLN A 218 -30.55 11.31 -18.59
C GLN A 218 -30.97 10.39 -19.74
N LEU A 219 -30.17 9.36 -20.05
CA LEU A 219 -30.53 8.35 -21.05
C LEU A 219 -31.82 7.60 -20.69
N LYS A 220 -31.98 7.20 -19.42
CA LYS A 220 -33.21 6.55 -18.93
C LYS A 220 -34.44 7.46 -19.07
N ARG A 221 -34.32 8.75 -18.71
CA ARG A 221 -35.40 9.74 -18.88
C ARG A 221 -35.77 9.95 -20.35
N SER A 222 -34.78 10.06 -21.23
CA SER A 222 -35.01 10.18 -22.68
C SER A 222 -35.78 8.97 -23.22
N ASN A 223 -35.39 7.75 -22.85
CA ASN A 223 -36.06 6.53 -23.29
C ASN A 223 -37.50 6.42 -22.75
N GLN A 224 -37.76 6.75 -21.49
CA GLN A 224 -39.12 6.81 -20.96
C GLN A 224 -39.99 7.84 -21.68
N SER A 225 -39.44 9.00 -22.04
CA SER A 225 -40.18 10.03 -22.79
C SER A 225 -40.53 9.58 -24.21
N LYS A 226 -39.63 8.84 -24.88
CA LYS A 226 -39.89 8.24 -26.20
C LYS A 226 -40.96 7.15 -26.12
N GLN A 227 -40.95 6.32 -25.08
CA GLN A 227 -42.01 5.33 -24.85
C GLN A 227 -43.37 6.00 -24.64
N LYS A 228 -43.45 7.07 -23.83
CA LYS A 228 -44.71 7.81 -23.63
C LYS A 228 -45.25 8.47 -24.91
N ARG A 229 -44.38 8.89 -25.83
CA ARG A 229 -44.79 9.44 -27.14
C ARG A 229 -45.42 8.42 -28.08
N ASN A 230 -45.15 7.13 -27.92
CA ASN A 230 -45.75 6.06 -28.74
C ASN A 230 -47.11 5.56 -28.21
N VAL A 231 -47.55 6.01 -27.02
CA VAL A 231 -48.81 5.55 -26.40
C VAL A 231 -49.95 6.56 -26.59
N TYR A 232 -49.67 7.80 -27.02
CA TYR A 232 -50.70 8.77 -27.36
C TYR A 232 -51.09 8.66 -28.84
N PRO A 233 -52.36 8.37 -29.17
CA PRO A 233 -52.83 8.38 -30.55
C PRO A 233 -52.61 9.76 -31.17
N ARG A 234 -51.96 9.79 -32.35
CA ARG A 234 -51.58 11.01 -33.10
C ARG A 234 -52.72 12.03 -33.25
N TRP A 235 -53.98 11.58 -33.25
CA TRP A 235 -55.17 12.43 -33.39
C TRP A 235 -55.46 13.32 -32.17
N LYS A 236 -55.17 12.87 -30.93
CA LYS A 236 -55.35 13.71 -29.72
C LYS A 236 -54.31 14.83 -29.63
N GLN A 237 -53.12 14.62 -30.18
CA GLN A 237 -52.04 15.61 -30.16
C GLN A 237 -52.31 16.80 -31.08
N ASN A 238 -53.07 16.60 -32.17
CA ASN A 238 -53.49 17.67 -33.07
C ASN A 238 -54.61 18.55 -32.49
N GLN A 239 -55.54 18.00 -31.69
CA GLN A 239 -56.57 18.81 -31.01
C GLN A 239 -55.97 19.77 -29.96
N GLN A 240 -54.93 19.34 -29.24
CA GLN A 240 -54.30 20.18 -28.20
C GLN A 240 -53.39 21.29 -28.80
N ARG A 241 -52.84 21.08 -30.00
CA ARG A 241 -52.13 22.15 -30.73
C ARG A 241 -53.07 23.23 -31.26
N GLN A 242 -54.30 22.87 -31.63
CA GLN A 242 -55.30 23.84 -32.06
C GLN A 242 -55.82 24.71 -30.91
N SER A 243 -55.93 24.18 -29.68
CA SER A 243 -56.35 24.99 -28.52
C SER A 243 -55.27 25.96 -28.01
N LEU A 244 -53.98 25.63 -28.15
CA LEU A 244 -52.89 26.51 -27.74
C LEU A 244 -52.63 27.68 -28.71
N GLN A 245 -53.01 27.55 -29.98
CA GLN A 245 -52.93 28.66 -30.94
C GLN A 245 -53.97 29.76 -30.72
N GLN A 246 -55.03 29.51 -29.93
CA GLN A 246 -56.06 30.51 -29.64
C GLN A 246 -55.78 31.37 -28.40
N HIS A 247 -54.69 31.12 -27.66
CA HIS A 247 -54.37 31.86 -26.42
C HIS A 247 -53.04 32.64 -26.46
N SER A 248 -52.31 32.67 -27.58
CA SER A 248 -51.13 33.53 -27.75
C SER A 248 -51.50 34.87 -28.38
N SER A 249 -52.23 35.70 -27.63
CA SER A 249 -52.41 37.13 -27.92
C SER A 249 -52.74 37.87 -26.62
N ASN A 250 -51.76 38.00 -25.73
CA ASN A 250 -51.61 39.11 -24.78
C ASN A 250 -50.55 38.76 -23.73
N ASN A 251 -49.37 39.38 -23.80
CA ASN A 251 -48.86 40.15 -22.66
C ASN A 251 -47.59 40.93 -23.03
N ASN A 252 -47.71 42.25 -22.94
CA ASN A 252 -46.65 43.23 -22.88
C ASN A 252 -46.27 43.49 -21.41
N ASN A 253 -45.07 44.06 -21.20
CA ASN A 253 -44.50 44.62 -19.96
C ASN A 253 -44.01 43.57 -18.93
N SER A 254 -42.92 43.77 -18.18
CA SER A 254 -42.14 44.97 -17.87
C SER A 254 -40.72 44.62 -17.45
N ASP A 255 -39.84 45.51 -17.85
CA ASP A 255 -38.48 45.79 -17.39
C ASP A 255 -38.34 45.80 -15.85
N THR A 256 -37.39 45.03 -15.30
CA THR A 256 -36.84 45.25 -13.95
C THR A 256 -35.35 44.91 -13.90
N SER A 257 -34.55 45.97 -14.03
CA SER A 257 -33.13 46.05 -13.69
C SER A 257 -32.86 45.58 -12.25
N LYS A 258 -32.13 44.46 -12.10
CA LYS A 258 -31.59 44.00 -10.80
C LYS A 258 -30.12 44.39 -10.68
N LYS A 259 -29.88 45.31 -9.74
CA LYS A 259 -28.58 45.81 -9.27
C LYS A 259 -27.85 44.68 -8.52
N TYR A 260 -26.65 44.31 -8.98
CA TYR A 260 -25.77 43.38 -8.27
C TYR A 260 -24.98 44.13 -7.18
N PRO A 261 -24.98 43.68 -5.91
CA PRO A 261 -24.05 44.17 -4.91
C PRO A 261 -22.70 43.45 -5.04
N SER A 262 -21.62 44.22 -5.00
CA SER A 262 -20.23 43.72 -4.95
C SER A 262 -19.97 42.94 -3.65
N PRO A 263 -19.16 41.85 -3.69
CA PRO A 263 -18.92 41.01 -2.53
C PRO A 263 -17.95 41.68 -1.56
N LYS A 264 -18.36 41.79 -0.28
CA LYS A 264 -17.48 42.13 0.83
C LYS A 264 -16.60 40.91 1.15
N SER A 265 -15.30 41.15 1.29
CA SER A 265 -14.29 40.18 1.67
C SER A 265 -14.55 39.59 3.05
N SER A 266 -14.85 38.29 3.09
CA SER A 266 -14.98 37.50 4.32
C SER A 266 -13.60 37.24 4.96
N PRO A 267 -13.51 37.18 6.30
CA PRO A 267 -12.32 36.68 6.99
C PRO A 267 -12.06 35.20 6.64
N PRO A 268 -10.81 34.72 6.79
CA PRO A 268 -10.47 33.35 6.42
C PRO A 268 -11.32 32.35 7.22
N PRO A 269 -11.90 31.32 6.58
CA PRO A 269 -12.73 30.36 7.27
C PRO A 269 -11.87 29.56 8.24
N THR A 270 -12.22 29.62 9.52
CA THR A 270 -11.83 28.61 10.50
C THR A 270 -12.29 27.28 9.94
N GLN A 271 -11.35 26.39 9.60
CA GLN A 271 -11.65 25.09 9.03
C GLN A 271 -12.32 24.24 10.11
N HIS A 272 -13.65 24.38 10.25
CA HIS A 272 -14.46 23.38 10.92
C HIS A 272 -14.29 22.10 10.11
N LEU A 273 -13.64 21.11 10.72
CA LEU A 273 -13.66 19.75 10.21
C LEU A 273 -15.12 19.30 10.26
N GLU A 274 -15.75 19.25 9.10
CA GLU A 274 -17.07 18.67 8.94
C GLU A 274 -16.92 17.16 9.13
N GLY A 275 -17.62 16.60 10.12
CA GLY A 275 -17.58 15.16 10.38
C GLY A 275 -18.40 14.39 9.34
N ILE A 276 -18.35 13.06 9.41
CA ILE A 276 -19.07 12.19 8.47
C ILE A 276 -20.17 11.43 9.23
N LEU A 277 -21.39 11.38 8.70
CA LEU A 277 -22.47 10.59 9.26
C LEU A 277 -22.29 9.09 8.95
N LEU A 278 -22.83 8.23 9.82
CA LEU A 278 -22.75 6.77 9.67
C LEU A 278 -23.37 6.28 8.35
N GLU A 279 -24.47 6.91 7.94
CA GLU A 279 -25.22 6.59 6.71
C GLU A 279 -24.40 6.89 5.45
N ASP A 280 -23.63 7.98 5.49
CA ASP A 280 -22.71 8.35 4.42
C ASP A 280 -21.53 7.38 4.34
N LEU A 281 -20.99 6.96 5.49
CA LEU A 281 -19.96 5.92 5.57
C LEU A 281 -20.45 4.59 4.99
N ALA A 282 -21.65 4.16 5.35
CA ALA A 282 -22.29 2.95 4.80
C ALA A 282 -22.48 3.04 3.28
N THR A 283 -22.90 4.20 2.79
CA THR A 283 -23.09 4.46 1.36
C THR A 283 -21.76 4.44 0.59
N VAL A 284 -20.72 5.08 1.12
CA VAL A 284 -19.40 5.18 0.47
C VAL A 284 -18.69 3.82 0.45
N LEU A 285 -18.74 3.09 1.56
CA LEU A 285 -18.09 1.78 1.69
C LEU A 285 -18.91 0.64 1.08
N GLN A 286 -20.16 0.90 0.69
CA GLN A 286 -21.10 -0.08 0.13
C GLN A 286 -21.29 -1.30 1.04
N LYS A 287 -21.33 -1.04 2.35
CA LYS A 287 -21.54 -2.07 3.39
C LYS A 287 -22.85 -1.84 4.13
N PRO A 288 -23.46 -2.89 4.71
CA PRO A 288 -24.60 -2.72 5.61
C PRO A 288 -24.25 -1.79 6.77
N GLN A 289 -25.18 -0.91 7.16
CA GLN A 289 -24.98 0.05 8.25
C GLN A 289 -24.56 -0.61 9.57
N ARG A 290 -25.03 -1.83 9.84
CA ARG A 290 -24.64 -2.63 11.01
C ARG A 290 -23.13 -2.97 11.03
N GLU A 291 -22.57 -3.34 9.88
CA GLU A 291 -21.15 -3.68 9.78
C GLU A 291 -20.28 -2.42 9.92
N ILE A 292 -20.75 -1.29 9.38
CA ILE A 292 -20.06 -0.01 9.57
C ILE A 292 -20.11 0.44 11.03
N GLN A 293 -21.24 0.26 11.71
CA GLN A 293 -21.38 0.55 13.14
C GLN A 293 -20.34 -0.21 13.97
N GLU A 294 -20.22 -1.54 13.76
CA GLU A 294 -19.24 -2.40 14.44
C GLU A 294 -17.80 -1.93 14.19
N MET A 295 -17.46 -1.57 12.95
CA MET A 295 -16.13 -1.02 12.60
C MET A 295 -15.87 0.36 13.26
N THR A 296 -16.87 1.24 13.30
CA THR A 296 -16.70 2.55 13.96
C THR A 296 -16.54 2.42 15.47
N GLU A 297 -17.23 1.48 16.11
CA GLU A 297 -17.06 1.20 17.54
C GLU A 297 -15.64 0.70 17.85
N GLU A 298 -15.10 -0.20 17.01
CA GLU A 298 -13.70 -0.65 17.13
C GLU A 298 -12.70 0.51 16.98
N LEU A 299 -12.91 1.40 15.99
CA LEU A 299 -12.06 2.57 15.77
C LEU A 299 -12.18 3.62 16.90
N GLN A 300 -13.33 3.72 17.55
CA GLN A 300 -13.53 4.56 18.73
C GLN A 300 -12.83 3.99 19.95
N LEU A 301 -12.91 2.66 20.18
CA LEU A 301 -12.18 1.97 21.25
C LEU A 301 -10.67 2.11 21.08
N ASP A 302 -10.19 2.07 19.83
CA ASP A 302 -8.79 2.31 19.47
C ASP A 302 -8.34 3.78 19.62
N GLY A 303 -9.27 4.71 19.90
CA GLY A 303 -8.99 6.13 20.02
C GLY A 303 -8.55 6.80 18.71
N LYS A 304 -8.98 6.27 17.57
CA LYS A 304 -8.65 6.82 16.23
C LYS A 304 -9.69 7.82 15.74
N ILE A 305 -10.92 7.68 16.18
CA ILE A 305 -12.03 8.58 15.83
C ILE A 305 -12.88 8.86 17.07
N TYR A 306 -13.62 9.97 17.06
CA TYR A 306 -14.66 10.27 18.05
C TYR A 306 -15.95 10.70 17.35
N GLN A 307 -17.08 10.57 18.05
CA GLN A 307 -18.36 11.07 17.58
C GLN A 307 -18.64 12.41 18.27
N ASN A 308 -18.95 13.45 17.51
CA ASN A 308 -19.28 14.76 18.06
C ASN A 308 -20.74 14.82 18.53
N GLU A 309 -21.14 15.95 19.13
CA GLU A 309 -22.51 16.19 19.62
C GLU A 309 -23.57 16.16 18.51
N ARG A 310 -23.16 16.26 17.24
CA ARG A 310 -24.04 16.20 16.07
C ARG A 310 -24.22 14.77 15.54
N GLY A 311 -23.57 13.79 16.15
CA GLY A 311 -23.58 12.40 15.71
C GLY A 311 -22.62 12.11 14.55
N GLU A 312 -21.76 13.06 14.17
CA GLU A 312 -20.79 12.91 13.10
C GLU A 312 -19.47 12.34 13.65
N TYR A 313 -18.82 11.48 12.87
CA TYR A 313 -17.53 10.89 13.21
C TYR A 313 -16.37 11.73 12.67
N LEU A 314 -15.40 12.03 13.53
CA LEU A 314 -14.19 12.79 13.22
C LEU A 314 -12.93 12.02 13.62
N PRO A 315 -11.82 12.16 12.88
CA PRO A 315 -10.53 11.67 13.34
C PRO A 315 -10.08 12.43 14.59
N ILE A 316 -9.46 11.70 15.52
CA ILE A 316 -8.71 12.27 16.66
C ILE A 316 -7.31 12.68 16.18
#